data_AF-A0A6M0CGC9-F1
#
_entry.id   AF-A0A6M0CGC9-F1
#
_cell.length_a   1.000
_cell.length_b   1.000
_cell.length_c   1.000
_cell.angle_alpha   90.00
_cell.angle_beta   90.00
_cell.angle_gamma   90.00
#
_symmetry.space_group_name_H-M   'P 1'
#
loop_
_entity.id
_entity.type
_entity.pdbx_description
1 polymer ?
#
loop_
_entity_poly.entity_id
_entity_poly.type
_entity_poly.pdbx_seq_one_letter_code
_entity_poly.pdbx_strand_id
1 'polypeptide(L)'
;MQTCNQQLQSQQRMLQRSKSSQRMTRSSLVSLEESYELCRKVTATHSKTFYMGTQLMPEVKRKAIWAIYVWCRRTDELVDGPMSSSTTTETLQEWEKHLESIFAGYPLEDTDVA
;
A
#
# COMPACT_ATOMS: atom_id res chain seq x y z
N MET A 1 -22.30 -9.39 43.59
CA MET A 1 -22.79 -9.43 42.18
C MET A 1 -22.48 -8.18 41.34
N GLN A 2 -21.93 -7.09 41.89
CA GLN A 2 -21.64 -5.86 41.12
C GLN A 2 -20.30 -5.87 40.36
N THR A 3 -19.30 -6.62 40.83
CA THR A 3 -17.94 -6.62 40.28
C THR A 3 -17.80 -7.32 38.92
N CYS A 4 -18.58 -8.38 38.66
CA CYS A 4 -18.57 -9.09 37.37
C CYS A 4 -19.12 -8.23 36.22
N ASN A 5 -20.15 -7.42 36.49
CA ASN A 5 -20.77 -6.54 35.50
C ASN A 5 -19.82 -5.40 35.06
N GLN A 6 -18.98 -4.92 35.99
CA GLN A 6 -18.00 -3.87 35.71
C GLN A 6 -16.78 -4.39 34.92
N GLN A 7 -16.38 -5.66 35.14
CA GLN A 7 -15.34 -6.36 34.37
C GLN A 7 -15.78 -6.62 32.91
N LEU A 8 -17.04 -6.97 32.67
CA LEU A 8 -17.57 -7.16 31.31
C LEU A 8 -17.66 -5.84 30.54
N GLN A 9 -18.07 -4.75 31.20
CA GLN A 9 -18.11 -3.43 30.57
C GLN A 9 -16.72 -2.83 30.29
N SER A 10 -15.69 -3.17 31.07
CA SER A 10 -14.31 -2.74 30.81
C SER A 10 -13.69 -3.52 29.64
N GLN A 11 -13.98 -4.82 29.52
CA GLN A 11 -13.59 -5.62 28.35
C GLN A 11 -14.31 -5.18 27.07
N GLN A 12 -15.61 -4.86 27.14
CA GLN A 12 -16.35 -4.31 26.01
C GLN A 12 -15.80 -2.95 25.56
N ARG A 13 -15.39 -2.08 26.48
CA ARG A 13 -14.76 -0.78 26.16
C ARG A 13 -13.38 -0.90 25.52
N MET A 14 -12.58 -1.91 25.92
CA MET A 14 -11.28 -2.19 25.26
C MET A 14 -11.45 -2.76 23.85
N LEU A 15 -12.42 -3.67 23.66
CA LEU A 15 -12.78 -4.19 22.33
C LEU A 15 -13.40 -3.12 21.43
N GLN A 16 -14.13 -2.16 21.99
CA GLN A 16 -14.65 -1.01 21.24
C GLN A 16 -13.54 -0.03 20.83
N ARG A 17 -12.50 0.16 21.67
CA ARG A 17 -11.31 0.97 21.33
C ARG A 17 -10.46 0.35 20.23
N SER A 18 -10.32 -0.98 20.19
CA SER A 18 -9.63 -1.65 19.07
C SER A 18 -10.43 -1.57 17.77
N LYS A 19 -11.77 -1.75 17.84
CA LYS A 19 -12.67 -1.59 16.68
C LYS A 19 -12.75 -0.14 16.18
N SER A 20 -12.63 0.86 17.05
CA SER A 20 -12.60 2.28 16.65
C SER A 20 -11.26 2.68 16.05
N SER A 21 -10.15 2.11 16.53
CA SER A 21 -8.82 2.30 15.92
C SER A 21 -8.72 1.62 14.55
N GLN A 22 -9.38 0.46 14.36
CA GLN A 22 -9.49 -0.22 13.07
C GLN A 22 -10.46 0.47 12.08
N ARG A 23 -11.39 1.31 12.57
CA ARG A 23 -12.37 2.02 11.72
C ARG A 23 -11.88 3.37 11.17
N MET A 24 -10.67 3.81 11.51
CA MET A 24 -10.21 5.18 11.22
C MET A 24 -9.40 5.37 9.92
N THR A 25 -9.20 4.36 9.07
CA THR A 25 -8.54 4.57 7.76
C THR A 25 -9.03 3.63 6.65
N ARG A 26 -10.33 3.33 6.56
CA ARG A 26 -10.89 3.00 5.24
C ARG A 26 -11.09 4.32 4.48
N SER A 27 -9.97 5.01 4.21
CA SER A 27 -9.94 6.07 3.21
C SER A 27 -10.46 5.44 1.91
N SER A 28 -11.39 6.09 1.23
CA SER A 28 -11.65 5.71 -0.15
C SER A 28 -10.33 5.85 -0.89
N LEU A 29 -9.85 4.75 -1.48
CA LEU A 29 -8.70 4.79 -2.37
C LEU A 29 -8.95 5.80 -3.50
N VAL A 30 -7.88 6.35 -4.06
CA VAL A 30 -7.98 7.24 -5.23
C VAL A 30 -8.59 6.54 -6.44
N SER A 31 -9.05 7.33 -7.41
CA SER A 31 -9.51 6.77 -8.69
C SER A 31 -8.38 6.10 -9.48
N LEU A 32 -8.73 5.23 -10.43
CA LEU A 32 -7.75 4.56 -11.30
C LEU A 32 -6.83 5.55 -12.04
N GLU A 33 -7.39 6.65 -12.54
CA GLU A 33 -6.61 7.66 -13.25
C GLU A 33 -5.65 8.40 -12.30
N GLU A 34 -6.10 8.73 -11.09
CA GLU A 34 -5.25 9.34 -10.07
C GLU A 34 -4.14 8.38 -9.62
N SER A 35 -4.43 7.08 -9.52
CA SER A 35 -3.44 6.05 -9.20
C SER A 35 -2.33 5.99 -10.25
N TYR A 36 -2.68 5.94 -11.54
CA TYR A 36 -1.69 6.01 -12.62
C TYR A 36 -0.90 7.32 -12.61
N GLU A 37 -1.53 8.44 -12.24
CA GLU A 37 -0.86 9.73 -12.13
C GLU A 37 0.14 9.78 -10.95
N LEU A 38 -0.19 9.15 -9.81
CA LEU A 38 0.75 8.95 -8.72
C LEU A 38 1.94 8.10 -9.20
N CYS A 39 1.67 7.00 -9.90
CA CYS A 39 2.71 6.14 -10.44
C CYS A 39 3.62 6.88 -11.44
N ARG A 40 3.04 7.75 -12.28
CA ARG A 40 3.78 8.63 -13.18
C ARG A 40 4.73 9.54 -12.41
N LYS A 41 4.25 10.21 -11.37
CA LYS A 41 5.04 11.16 -10.55
C LYS A 41 6.21 10.46 -9.86
N VAL A 42 5.97 9.29 -9.27
CA VAL A 42 7.03 8.49 -8.64
C VAL A 42 8.07 8.08 -9.69
N THR A 43 7.64 7.54 -10.83
CA THR A 43 8.56 7.15 -11.91
C THR A 43 9.40 8.33 -12.42
N ALA A 44 8.78 9.48 -12.66
CA ALA A 44 9.46 10.70 -13.11
C ALA A 44 10.48 11.23 -12.08
N THR A 45 10.22 11.01 -10.80
CA THR A 45 11.08 11.45 -9.69
C THR A 45 12.29 10.55 -9.52
N HIS A 46 12.08 9.23 -9.50
CA HIS A 46 13.12 8.25 -9.17
C HIS A 46 13.94 7.78 -10.39
N SER A 47 13.43 7.88 -11.62
CA SER A 47 14.18 7.48 -12.81
C SER A 47 13.87 8.36 -14.02
N LYS A 48 14.59 9.49 -14.12
CA LYS A 48 14.39 10.51 -15.16
C LYS A 48 14.59 9.94 -16.58
N THR A 49 15.68 9.21 -16.81
CA THR A 49 15.99 8.63 -18.13
C THR A 49 14.96 7.57 -18.53
N PHE A 50 14.58 6.70 -17.60
CA PHE A 50 13.54 5.69 -17.85
C PHE A 50 12.20 6.35 -18.15
N TYR A 51 11.79 7.32 -17.33
CA TYR A 51 10.57 8.09 -17.53
C TYR A 51 10.54 8.74 -18.91
N MET A 52 11.62 9.41 -19.33
CA MET A 52 11.74 9.98 -20.68
C MET A 52 11.59 8.91 -21.77
N GLY A 53 12.18 7.72 -21.58
CA GLY A 53 11.98 6.59 -22.50
C GLY A 53 10.52 6.15 -22.61
N THR A 54 9.78 6.10 -21.48
CA THR A 54 8.34 5.77 -21.51
C THR A 54 7.50 6.82 -22.25
N GLN A 55 7.99 8.06 -22.38
CA GLN A 55 7.32 9.12 -23.15
C GLN A 55 7.30 8.86 -24.67
N LEU A 56 8.00 7.83 -25.17
CA LEU A 56 7.94 7.40 -26.56
C LEU A 56 6.92 6.28 -26.81
N MET A 57 6.29 5.75 -25.76
CA MET A 57 5.37 4.61 -25.85
C MET A 57 3.90 5.05 -25.96
N PRO A 58 2.99 4.20 -26.49
CA PRO A 58 1.55 4.44 -26.41
C PRO A 58 1.07 4.64 -24.97
N GLU A 59 0.04 5.48 -24.78
CA GLU A 59 -0.44 5.90 -23.46
C GLU A 59 -0.78 4.71 -22.53
N VAL A 60 -1.51 3.72 -23.04
CA VAL A 60 -1.89 2.54 -22.25
C VAL A 60 -0.66 1.77 -21.76
N LYS A 61 0.36 1.62 -22.63
CA LYS A 61 1.58 0.88 -22.28
C LYS A 61 2.44 1.63 -21.27
N ARG A 62 2.59 2.95 -21.39
CA ARG A 62 3.36 3.73 -20.41
C ARG A 62 2.70 3.71 -19.02
N LYS A 63 1.36 3.80 -18.95
CA LYS A 63 0.62 3.74 -17.68
C LYS A 63 0.88 2.42 -16.95
N ALA A 64 0.79 1.30 -17.66
CA ALA A 64 1.12 -0.02 -17.11
C ALA A 64 2.59 -0.12 -16.64
N ILE A 65 3.53 0.43 -17.41
CA ILE A 65 4.96 0.42 -17.05
C ILE A 65 5.22 1.26 -15.79
N TRP A 66 4.54 2.40 -15.62
CA TRP A 66 4.70 3.22 -14.41
C TRP A 66 4.22 2.47 -13.16
N ALA A 67 3.08 1.77 -13.24
CA ALA A 67 2.58 0.96 -12.13
C ALA A 67 3.57 -0.16 -11.74
N ILE A 68 4.08 -0.90 -12.73
CA ILE A 68 5.10 -1.95 -12.51
C ILE A 68 6.37 -1.35 -11.90
N TYR A 69 6.87 -0.23 -12.44
CA TYR A 69 8.06 0.44 -11.92
C TYR A 69 7.90 0.83 -10.45
N VAL A 70 6.73 1.36 -10.07
CA VAL A 70 6.45 1.77 -8.69
C VAL A 70 6.42 0.60 -7.74
N TRP A 71 5.79 -0.53 -8.12
CA TRP A 71 5.83 -1.75 -7.33
C TRP A 71 7.27 -2.23 -7.12
N CYS A 72 8.07 -2.27 -8.18
CA CYS A 72 9.48 -2.64 -8.10
C CYS A 72 10.27 -1.67 -7.21
N ARG A 73 10.03 -0.36 -7.32
CA ARG A 73 10.72 0.65 -6.49
C ARG A 73 10.34 0.54 -5.02
N ARG A 74 9.07 0.27 -4.69
CA ARG A 74 8.65 0.04 -3.30
C ARG A 74 9.30 -1.22 -2.72
N THR A 75 9.41 -2.27 -3.54
CA THR A 75 10.13 -3.50 -3.17
C THR A 75 11.62 -3.23 -2.94
N ASP A 76 12.26 -2.43 -3.82
CA ASP A 76 13.64 -1.99 -3.70
C ASP A 76 13.89 -1.19 -2.41
N GLU A 77 13.02 -0.22 -2.08
CA GLU A 77 13.10 0.52 -0.80
C GLU A 77 12.91 -0.39 0.43
N LEU A 78 12.14 -1.48 0.31
CA LEU A 78 11.96 -2.43 1.40
C LEU A 78 13.25 -3.21 1.70
N VAL A 79 14.04 -3.55 0.68
CA VAL A 79 15.25 -4.38 0.84
C VAL A 79 16.55 -3.57 0.88
N ASP A 80 16.59 -2.41 0.22
CA ASP A 80 17.78 -1.57 0.04
C ASP A 80 17.61 -0.16 0.63
N GLY A 81 16.41 0.19 1.10
CA GLY A 81 16.15 1.51 1.70
C GLY A 81 16.73 1.69 3.10
N PRO A 82 16.56 2.88 3.70
CA PRO A 82 17.13 3.20 5.02
C PRO A 82 16.70 2.26 6.16
N MET A 83 15.52 1.64 6.02
CA MET A 83 14.94 0.71 6.99
C MET A 83 15.24 -0.76 6.66
N SER A 84 16.03 -1.06 5.62
CA SER A 84 16.40 -2.42 5.20
C SER A 84 16.95 -3.29 6.32
N SER A 85 17.71 -2.70 7.26
CA SER A 85 18.27 -3.41 8.41
C SER A 85 17.20 -3.97 9.37
N SER A 86 15.96 -3.47 9.30
CA SER A 86 14.81 -3.94 10.07
C SER A 86 13.88 -4.87 9.27
N THR A 87 14.16 -5.10 7.99
CA THR A 87 13.36 -5.98 7.13
C THR A 87 13.60 -7.43 7.53
N THR A 88 12.52 -8.10 7.95
CA THR A 88 12.56 -9.51 8.34
C THR A 88 11.86 -10.40 7.32
N THR A 89 11.97 -11.72 7.49
CA THR A 89 11.21 -12.68 6.70
C THR A 89 9.70 -12.45 6.82
N GLU A 90 9.21 -12.08 8.00
CA GLU A 90 7.80 -11.75 8.22
C GLU A 90 7.38 -10.52 7.42
N THR A 91 8.22 -9.48 7.35
CA THR A 91 7.96 -8.29 6.52
C THR A 91 7.83 -8.67 5.04
N LEU A 92 8.69 -9.57 4.54
CA LEU A 92 8.61 -10.04 3.15
C LEU A 92 7.36 -10.89 2.90
N GLN A 93 6.94 -11.72 3.87
CA GLN A 93 5.68 -12.47 3.77
C GLN A 93 4.46 -11.54 3.77
N GLU A 94 4.50 -10.44 4.52
CA GLU A 94 3.45 -9.42 4.47
C GLU A 94 3.41 -8.71 3.11
N TRP A 95 4.57 -8.42 2.53
CA TRP A 95 4.69 -7.85 1.19
C TRP A 95 4.17 -8.80 0.09
N GLU A 96 4.43 -10.11 0.21
CA GLU A 96 3.88 -11.12 -0.70
C GLU A 96 2.34 -11.19 -0.59
N LYS A 97 1.79 -11.19 0.62
CA LYS A 97 0.33 -11.14 0.84
C LYS A 97 -0.29 -9.86 0.27
N HIS A 98 0.43 -8.73 0.35
CA HIS A 98 0.01 -7.48 -0.28
C HIS A 98 -0.14 -7.68 -1.79
N LEU A 99 0.88 -8.24 -2.46
CA LEU A 99 0.82 -8.54 -3.88
C LEU A 99 -0.38 -9.44 -4.25
N GLU A 100 -0.58 -10.53 -3.50
CA GLU A 100 -1.72 -11.44 -3.70
C GLU A 100 -3.06 -10.72 -3.54
N SER A 101 -3.17 -9.82 -2.57
CA SER A 101 -4.36 -8.99 -2.35
C SER A 101 -4.69 -8.12 -3.56
N ILE A 102 -3.67 -7.50 -4.18
CA ILE A 102 -3.84 -6.69 -5.41
C ILE A 102 -4.37 -7.55 -6.55
N PHE A 103 -3.76 -8.72 -6.79
CA PHE A 103 -4.21 -9.65 -7.83
C PHE A 103 -5.61 -10.22 -7.57
N ALA A 104 -6.02 -10.33 -6.31
CA ALA A 104 -7.37 -10.71 -5.91
C ALA A 104 -8.40 -9.56 -6.04
N GLY A 105 -7.98 -8.35 -6.45
CA GLY A 105 -8.84 -7.18 -6.62
C GLY A 105 -9.07 -6.38 -5.33
N TYR A 106 -8.22 -6.56 -4.32
CA TYR A 106 -8.26 -5.86 -3.04
C TYR A 106 -7.01 -4.98 -2.87
N PRO A 107 -6.95 -3.80 -3.54
CA PRO A 107 -5.86 -2.85 -3.34
C PRO A 107 -5.82 -2.33 -1.89
N LEU A 108 -4.62 -2.11 -1.36
CA LEU A 108 -4.40 -1.64 0.01
C LEU A 108 -3.93 -0.19 0.07
N GLU A 109 -3.20 0.26 -0.95
CA GLU A 109 -2.69 1.62 -1.13
C GLU A 109 -3.17 2.25 -2.44
N ASP A 110 -3.07 3.56 -2.52
CA ASP A 110 -3.51 4.34 -3.68
C ASP A 110 -2.82 3.90 -4.98
N THR A 111 -1.54 3.53 -4.93
CA THR A 111 -0.79 3.06 -6.12
C THR A 111 -1.20 1.68 -6.59
N ASP A 112 -1.89 0.90 -5.75
CA ASP A 112 -2.27 -0.48 -6.06
C ASP A 112 -3.55 -0.56 -6.92
N VAL A 113 -4.25 0.56 -7.08
CA VAL A 113 -5.45 0.65 -7.92
C VAL A 113 -5.08 0.58 -9.41
N ALA A 114 -3.86 0.98 -9.78
CA ALA A 114 -3.31 1.03 -11.14
C ALA A 114 -2.87 -0.35 -11.67
#